data_AF-A0A1U7M3U5-F1
#
_entry.id   AF-A0A1U7M3U5-F1
#
_cell.length_a   1.000
_cell.length_b   1.000
_cell.length_c   1.000
_cell.angle_alpha   90.00
_cell.angle_beta   90.00
_cell.angle_gamma   90.00
#
_symmetry.space_group_name_H-M   'P 1'
#
loop_
_entity.id
_entity.type
_entity.pdbx_description
1 polymer ?
#
loop_
_entity_poly.entity_id
_entity_poly.type
_entity_poly.pdbx_seq_one_letter_code
_entity_poly.pdbx_strand_id
1 'polypeptide(L)' 'MKIKFKIAYTKTCIKVHWFFIKIYRREMDSLLSDGKIIVSKKLSRVDKILNYHCVKIMQLEHRCVILLT' A
#
# COMPACT_ATOMS: atom_id res chain seq x y z
N MET A 1 14.04 5.72 -20.93
CA MET A 1 14.40 4.63 -19.99
C MET A 1 14.34 3.28 -20.69
N LYS A 2 15.41 2.47 -20.60
CA LYS A 2 15.40 1.06 -21.04
C LYS A 2 14.32 0.28 -20.29
N ILE A 3 13.64 -0.67 -20.95
CA ILE A 3 12.53 -1.46 -20.37
C ILE A 3 12.92 -2.13 -19.05
N LYS A 4 14.14 -2.70 -18.97
CA LYS A 4 14.70 -3.28 -17.73
C LYS A 4 14.68 -2.31 -16.55
N PHE A 5 14.98 -1.03 -16.78
CA PHE A 5 14.96 0.00 -15.73
C PHE A 5 13.53 0.33 -15.30
N LYS A 6 12.57 0.37 -16.25
CA LYS A 6 11.15 0.57 -15.93
C LYS A 6 10.62 -0.56 -15.04
N ILE A 7 10.94 -1.81 -15.36
CA ILE A 7 10.56 -2.98 -14.55
C ILE A 7 11.18 -2.91 -13.16
N ALA A 8 12.48 -2.62 -13.06
CA ALA A 8 13.16 -2.49 -11.77
C ALA A 8 12.54 -1.39 -10.90
N TYR A 9 12.26 -0.22 -11.50
CA TYR A 9 11.58 0.88 -10.85
C TYR A 9 10.19 0.47 -10.33
N THR A 10 9.37 -0.16 -11.18
CA THR A 10 8.03 -0.62 -10.79
C THR A 10 8.09 -1.63 -9.64
N LYS A 11 9.03 -2.58 -9.66
CA LYS A 11 9.24 -3.54 -8.56
C LYS A 11 9.64 -2.84 -7.26
N THR A 12 10.50 -1.82 -7.33
CA THR A 12 10.87 -1.03 -6.15
C THR A 12 9.67 -0.26 -5.59
N CYS A 13 8.85 0.36 -6.44
CA CYS A 13 7.62 1.03 -6.01
C CYS A 13 6.67 0.05 -5.29
N ILE A 14 6.47 -1.15 -5.84
CA ILE A 14 5.63 -2.19 -5.21
C ILE A 14 6.15 -2.52 -3.80
N LYS A 15 7.47 -2.72 -3.64
CA LYS A 15 8.08 -2.98 -2.33
C LYS A 15 7.82 -1.84 -1.33
N VAL A 16 7.93 -0.59 -1.78
CA VAL A 16 7.67 0.59 -0.94
C VAL A 16 6.21 0.62 -0.48
N HIS A 17 5.25 0.39 -1.39
CA HIS A 17 3.83 0.34 -1.00
C HIS A 17 3.54 -0.81 -0.02
N TRP A 18 4.13 -1.99 -0.22
CA TRP A 18 4.00 -3.12 0.71
C TRP A 18 4.51 -2.79 2.12
N PHE A 19 5.63 -2.08 2.21
CA PHE A 19 6.17 -1.61 3.48
C PHE A 19 5.16 -0.71 4.22
N PHE A 20 4.56 0.26 3.52
CA PHE A 20 3.55 1.13 4.12
C PHE A 20 2.29 0.37 4.54
N ILE A 21 1.81 -0.58 3.74
CA ILE A 21 0.66 -1.43 4.12
C ILE A 21 0.95 -2.14 5.43
N LYS A 22 2.15 -2.72 5.59
CA LYS A 22 2.53 -3.41 6.82
C LYS A 22 2.54 -2.49 8.03
N ILE A 23 2.97 -1.23 7.87
CA ILE A 23 2.96 -0.22 8.94
C ILE A 23 1.51 0.15 9.31
N TYR A 24 0.71 0.56 8.33
CA TYR A 24 -0.64 1.05 8.59
C TYR A 24 -1.57 -0.06 9.07
N ARG A 25 -1.34 -1.31 8.67
CA ARG A 25 -2.06 -2.46 9.23
C ARG A 25 -1.81 -2.62 10.72
N ARG A 26 -0.55 -2.50 11.17
CA ARG A 26 -0.23 -2.54 12.60
C ARG A 26 -0.85 -1.37 13.36
N GLU A 27 -0.87 -0.19 12.78
CA GLU A 27 -1.55 0.97 13.38
C GLU A 27 -3.06 0.72 13.50
N MET A 28 -3.68 0.15 12.47
CA MET A 28 -5.10 -0.22 12.49
C MET A 28 -5.39 -1.28 13.56
N ASP A 29 -4.58 -2.33 13.65
CA ASP A 29 -4.72 -3.39 14.65
C ASP A 29 -4.62 -2.81 16.08
N SER A 30 -3.68 -1.89 16.32
CA SER A 30 -3.54 -1.18 17.60
C SER A 30 -4.76 -0.30 17.93
N LEU A 31 -5.32 0.38 16.94
CA LEU A 31 -6.53 1.20 17.13
C LEU A 31 -7.76 0.35 17.43
N LEU A 32 -7.84 -0.86 16.87
CA LEU A 32 -8.92 -1.81 17.12
C LEU A 32 -8.80 -2.48 18.50
N SER A 33 -7.57 -2.80 18.94
CA SER A 33 -7.33 -3.43 20.25
C SER A 33 -7.63 -2.52 21.43
N ASP A 34 -7.49 -1.20 21.27
CA ASP A 34 -7.68 -0.23 22.35
C ASP A 34 -9.15 0.00 22.74
N GLY A 35 -10.13 -0.53 21.99
CA GLY A 35 -11.55 -0.57 22.33
C GLY A 35 -12.26 0.79 22.53
N LYS A 36 -11.56 1.92 22.45
CA LYS A 36 -12.11 3.26 22.68
C LYS A 36 -12.82 3.78 21.44
N ILE A 37 -14.14 3.95 21.53
CA ILE A 37 -15.07 4.39 20.49
C ILE A 37 -14.74 5.76 19.83
N ILE A 38 -13.80 6.54 20.37
CA ILE A 38 -13.30 7.83 19.80
C ILE A 38 -12.51 7.61 18.48
N VAL A 39 -12.33 6.35 18.08
CA VAL A 39 -11.47 5.86 16.98
C VAL A 39 -12.00 6.13 15.56
N SER A 40 -13.23 6.61 15.34
CA SER A 40 -13.81 6.69 13.98
C SER A 40 -13.01 7.52 12.97
N LYS A 41 -12.57 8.73 13.34
CA LYS A 41 -11.82 9.61 12.41
C LYS A 41 -10.40 9.12 12.13
N LYS A 42 -9.69 8.65 13.16
CA LYS A 42 -8.31 8.16 13.01
C LYS A 42 -8.29 6.82 12.27
N LEU A 43 -9.20 5.90 12.61
CA LEU A 43 -9.37 4.64 11.89
C LEU A 43 -9.76 4.86 10.44
N SER A 44 -10.73 5.74 10.16
CA SER A 44 -11.11 6.08 8.79
C SER A 44 -9.94 6.68 7.99
N ARG A 45 -9.06 7.45 8.63
CA ARG A 45 -7.85 7.97 7.99
C ARG A 45 -6.85 6.86 7.67
N VAL A 46 -6.59 5.96 8.62
CA VAL A 46 -5.67 4.83 8.42
C VAL A 46 -6.21 3.90 7.33
N ASP A 47 -7.51 3.60 7.33
CA ASP A 47 -8.19 2.81 6.31
C ASP A 47 -8.04 3.41 4.90
N LYS A 48 -8.30 4.73 4.75
CA LYS A 48 -8.11 5.43 3.47
C LYS A 48 -6.68 5.35 2.96
N ILE A 49 -5.70 5.50 3.86
CA ILE A 49 -4.28 5.40 3.50
C ILE A 49 -3.94 3.96 3.07
N LEU A 50 -4.42 2.97 3.82
CA LEU A 50 -4.19 1.55 3.53
C LEU A 50 -4.78 1.18 2.16
N ASN A 51 -6.02 1.61 1.89
CA ASN A 51 -6.67 1.42 0.60
C ASN A 51 -5.90 2.08 -0.55
N TYR A 52 -5.38 3.31 -0.36
CA TYR A 52 -4.52 3.96 -1.36
C TYR A 52 -3.30 3.10 -1.72
N HIS A 53 -2.58 2.57 -0.74
CA HIS A 53 -1.40 1.74 -1.02
C HIS A 53 -1.78 0.41 -1.69
N CYS A 54 -2.89 -0.22 -1.28
CA CYS A 54 -3.40 -1.45 -1.93
C CYS A 54 -3.75 -1.21 -3.41
N VAL A 55 -4.50 -0.15 -3.71
CA VAL A 55 -4.86 0.21 -5.10
C VAL A 55 -3.60 0.50 -5.93
N LYS A 56 -2.60 1.17 -5.34
CA LYS A 56 -1.34 1.46 -6.03
C LYS A 56 -0.55 0.20 -6.36
N ILE A 57 -0.50 -0.79 -5.46
CA ILE A 57 0.12 -2.08 -5.76
C ILE A 57 -0.57 -2.75 -6.94
N MET A 58 -1.90 -2.84 -6.91
CA MET A 58 -2.68 -3.46 -7.99
C MET A 58 -2.37 -2.81 -9.36
N GLN A 59 -2.32 -1.47 -9.41
CA GLN A 59 -1.96 -0.72 -10.62
C GLN A 59 -0.51 -0.99 -11.07
N LEU A 60 0.43 -1.06 -10.13
CA LEU A 60 1.85 -1.29 -10.43
C LEU A 60 2.12 -2.72 -10.88
N GLU A 61 1.46 -3.71 -10.28
CA GLU A 61 1.54 -5.11 -10.69
C GLU A 61 0.99 -5.31 -12.10
N HIS A 62 -0.19 -4.77 -12.39
CA HIS A 62 -0.75 -4.78 -13.74
C HIS A 62 0.21 -4.13 -14.76
N ARG A 63 0.79 -2.97 -14.42
CA ARG A 63 1.80 -2.32 -15.27
C ARG A 63 3.06 -3.17 -15.43
N CYS A 64 3.48 -3.89 -14.39
CA CYS A 64 4.63 -4.77 -14.47
C CYS A 64 4.38 -5.95 -15.41
N VAL A 65 3.18 -6.53 -15.40
CA VAL A 65 2.76 -7.58 -16.33
C VAL A 65 2.83 -7.07 -17.77
N ILE A 66 2.25 -5.90 -18.06
CA ILE A 66 2.30 -5.29 -19.40
C ILE A 66 3.74 -5.03 -19.87
N LEU A 67 4.65 -4.66 -18.97
CA LEU A 67 6.06 -4.41 -19.32
C LEU A 67 6.88 -5.68 -19.53
N LEU A 68 6.37 -6.83 -19.08
CA LEU A 68 7.02 -8.14 -19.21
C LEU A 68 6.52 -8.93 -20.43
N THR A 69 5.31 -8.62 -20.90
CA THR A 69 4.74 -9.12 -22.17
C THR A 69 5.27 -8.32 -23.35
#